data_AF-A0A353KQM0-F1
#
_entry.id   AF-A0A353KQM0-F1
#
_cell.length_a   1.000
_cell.length_b   1.000
_cell.length_c   1.000
_cell.angle_alpha   90.00
_cell.angle_beta   90.00
_cell.angle_gamma   90.00
#
_symmetry.space_group_name_H-M   'P 1'
#
loop_
_entity.id
_entity.type
_entity.pdbx_description
1 polymer ?
#
loop_
_entity_poly.entity_id
_entity_poly.type
_entity_poly.pdbx_seq_one_letter_code
_entity_poly.pdbx_strand_id
1 'polypeptide(L)'
;MLRLKDLRKEEGLTQKALAEKIGYAAHNVGDWERGKAEPSISDLIKLADVFGCSVDYLIGRTDDFGNINGFTEFSEEERLFSIVTRNIPKA
;
A
#
# COMPACT_ATOMS: atom_id res chain seq x y z
N MET A 1 -3.15 -9.90 11.76
CA MET A 1 -2.33 -8.75 11.28
C MET A 1 -2.92 -7.46 11.83
N LEU A 2 -2.10 -6.55 12.39
CA LEU A 2 -2.58 -5.42 13.19
C LEU A 2 -3.39 -4.39 12.38
N ARG A 3 -2.93 -3.99 11.18
CA ARG A 3 -3.56 -2.87 10.42
C ARG A 3 -4.44 -3.29 9.25
N LEU A 4 -4.41 -4.57 8.83
CA LEU A 4 -5.12 -5.05 7.63
C LEU A 4 -6.61 -4.71 7.63
N LYS A 5 -7.27 -5.01 8.75
CA LYS A 5 -8.73 -4.87 8.86
C LYS A 5 -9.16 -3.42 8.81
N ASP A 6 -8.35 -2.54 9.39
CA ASP A 6 -8.65 -1.11 9.50
C ASP A 6 -8.40 -0.43 8.14
N LEU A 7 -7.24 -0.67 7.52
CA LEU A 7 -6.95 -0.21 6.16
C LEU A 7 -8.01 -0.67 5.14
N ARG A 8 -8.42 -1.94 5.20
CA ARG A 8 -9.48 -2.44 4.32
C ARG A 8 -10.79 -1.68 4.53
N LYS A 9 -11.15 -1.34 5.76
CA LYS A 9 -12.38 -0.62 6.09
C LYS A 9 -12.30 0.85 5.68
N GLU A 10 -11.14 1.49 5.84
CA GLU A 10 -10.88 2.86 5.40
C GLU A 10 -11.07 3.00 3.87
N GLU A 11 -10.61 2.02 3.11
CA GLU A 11 -10.84 1.89 1.66
C GLU A 11 -12.28 1.45 1.30
N GLY A 12 -13.17 1.25 2.27
CA GLY A 12 -14.56 0.83 2.04
C GLY A 12 -14.70 -0.59 1.46
N LEU A 13 -13.67 -1.43 1.54
CA LEU A 13 -13.65 -2.76 0.93
C LEU A 13 -14.25 -3.82 1.86
N THR A 14 -15.00 -4.76 1.30
CA THR A 14 -15.35 -6.02 2.00
C THR A 14 -14.16 -6.99 1.96
N GLN A 15 -14.13 -8.00 2.85
CA GLN A 15 -13.10 -9.05 2.79
C GLN A 15 -13.06 -9.74 1.41
N LYS A 16 -14.23 -9.95 0.80
CA LYS A 16 -14.36 -10.51 -0.55
C LYS A 16 -13.77 -9.57 -1.61
N ALA A 17 -14.11 -8.28 -1.57
CA ALA A 17 -13.61 -7.30 -2.53
C ALA A 17 -12.08 -7.14 -2.45
N LEU A 18 -11.52 -7.13 -1.24
CA LEU A 18 -10.06 -7.13 -1.09
C LEU A 18 -9.46 -8.42 -1.66
N ALA A 19 -10.00 -9.58 -1.29
CA ALA A 19 -9.49 -10.86 -1.78
C ALA A 19 -9.50 -10.95 -3.30
N GLU A 20 -10.58 -10.50 -3.96
CA GLU A 20 -10.68 -10.43 -5.41
C GLU A 20 -9.59 -9.54 -6.05
N LYS A 21 -9.27 -8.39 -5.44
CA LYS A 21 -8.19 -7.50 -5.92
C LYS A 21 -6.81 -8.16 -5.90
N ILE A 22 -6.55 -9.05 -4.94
CA ILE A 22 -5.23 -9.70 -4.76
C ILE A 22 -5.18 -11.16 -5.24
N GLY A 23 -6.28 -11.67 -5.81
CA GLY A 23 -6.36 -13.02 -6.40
C GLY A 23 -6.60 -14.15 -5.40
N TYR A 24 -7.35 -13.88 -4.32
CA TYR A 24 -7.65 -14.83 -3.25
C TYR A 24 -9.16 -15.00 -3.01
N ALA A 25 -9.52 -16.00 -2.21
CA ALA A 25 -10.87 -16.14 -1.67
C ALA A 25 -11.05 -15.34 -0.37
N ALA A 26 -12.28 -14.93 -0.07
CA ALA A 26 -12.59 -14.09 1.09
C ALA A 26 -12.12 -14.67 2.44
N HIS A 27 -12.09 -16.01 2.57
CA HIS A 27 -11.67 -16.68 3.80
C HIS A 27 -10.18 -16.43 4.11
N ASN A 28 -9.31 -16.32 3.10
CA ASN A 28 -7.88 -16.02 3.28
C ASN A 28 -7.68 -14.69 3.99
N VAL A 29 -8.34 -13.62 3.51
CA VAL A 29 -8.30 -12.29 4.13
C VAL A 29 -8.83 -12.35 5.56
N GLY A 30 -9.95 -13.05 5.78
CA GLY A 30 -10.50 -13.21 7.12
C GLY A 30 -9.56 -13.95 8.09
N ASP A 31 -8.82 -14.94 7.62
CA ASP A 31 -7.84 -15.68 8.41
C ASP A 31 -6.61 -14.82 8.74
N TRP A 32 -6.12 -14.00 7.81
CA TRP A 32 -5.04 -13.05 8.05
C TRP A 32 -5.43 -11.94 9.05
N GLU A 33 -6.65 -11.41 8.94
CA GLU A 33 -7.17 -10.42 9.89
C GLU A 33 -7.26 -10.98 11.31
N ARG A 34 -7.64 -12.26 11.45
CA ARG A 34 -7.75 -12.95 12.74
C ARG A 34 -6.44 -13.57 13.23
N GLY A 35 -5.38 -13.56 12.44
CA GLY A 35 -4.11 -14.20 12.76
C GLY A 35 -4.17 -15.73 12.77
N LYS A 36 -5.13 -16.34 12.05
CA LYS A 36 -5.21 -17.80 11.87
C LYS A 36 -4.23 -18.32 10.82
N ALA A 37 -3.83 -17.45 9.90
CA ALA A 37 -2.83 -17.71 8.88
C ALA A 37 -2.01 -16.43 8.66
N GLU A 38 -0.83 -16.58 8.07
CA GLU A 38 0.01 -15.47 7.67
C GLU A 38 0.01 -15.32 6.14
N PRO A 39 -0.04 -14.09 5.62
CA PRO A 39 0.19 -13.84 4.20
C PRO A 39 1.65 -14.16 3.84
N SER A 40 1.89 -14.61 2.60
CA SER A 40 3.27 -14.74 2.11
C SER A 40 3.93 -13.37 1.94
N ILE A 41 5.25 -13.33 1.77
CA ILE A 41 5.97 -12.09 1.44
C ILE A 41 5.39 -11.43 0.19
N SER A 42 5.09 -12.22 -0.85
CA SER A 42 4.45 -11.69 -2.06
C SER A 42 3.05 -11.11 -1.82
N ASP A 43 2.30 -11.66 -0.87
CA ASP A 43 0.97 -11.13 -0.54
C ASP A 43 1.06 -9.85 0.28
N LEU A 44 2.05 -9.75 1.17
CA LEU A 44 2.35 -8.53 1.91
C LEU A 44 2.68 -7.38 0.95
N ILE A 45 3.47 -7.64 -0.10
CA ILE A 45 3.79 -6.65 -1.13
C ILE A 45 2.51 -6.20 -1.85
N LYS A 46 1.68 -7.14 -2.32
CA LYS A 46 0.40 -6.81 -2.98
C LYS A 46 -0.52 -6.00 -2.09
N LEU A 47 -0.62 -6.35 -0.81
CA LEU A 47 -1.44 -5.62 0.15
C LEU A 47 -0.89 -4.21 0.40
N ALA A 48 0.42 -4.07 0.55
CA ALA A 48 1.11 -2.79 0.66
C ALA A 48 0.81 -1.90 -0.56
N ASP A 49 0.90 -2.46 -1.78
CA ASP A 49 0.56 -1.76 -3.02
C ASP A 49 -0.90 -1.32 -3.08
N VAL A 50 -1.84 -2.19 -2.67
CA VAL A 50 -3.29 -1.87 -2.63
C VAL A 50 -3.57 -0.70 -1.68
N PHE A 51 -2.87 -0.62 -0.56
CA PHE A 51 -3.09 0.42 0.46
C PHE A 51 -2.14 1.61 0.34
N GLY A 52 -1.20 1.62 -0.62
CA GLY A 52 -0.27 2.72 -0.78
C GLY A 52 0.73 2.91 0.36
N CYS A 53 0.98 1.86 1.17
CA CYS A 53 1.80 1.95 2.39
C CYS A 53 2.98 0.98 2.36
N SER A 54 3.95 1.13 3.27
CA SER A 54 5.02 0.15 3.44
C SER A 54 4.53 -1.16 4.08
N VAL A 55 5.25 -2.26 3.83
CA VAL A 55 4.99 -3.53 4.53
C VAL A 55 5.19 -3.39 6.04
N ASP A 56 6.19 -2.62 6.48
CA ASP A 56 6.46 -2.37 7.89
C ASP A 56 5.27 -1.67 8.58
N TYR A 57 4.62 -0.75 7.88
CA TYR A 57 3.34 -0.18 8.33
C TYR A 57 2.24 -1.24 8.31
N LEU A 58 2.06 -1.99 7.23
CA LEU A 58 0.98 -2.97 7.13
C LEU A 58 0.99 -3.99 8.30
N ILE A 59 2.18 -4.42 8.72
CA ILE A 59 2.34 -5.46 9.75
C ILE A 59 2.44 -4.92 11.19
N GLY A 60 2.50 -3.60 11.39
CA GLY A 60 2.57 -3.02 12.74
C GLY A 60 3.98 -2.78 13.29
N ARG A 61 5.02 -2.80 12.45
CA ARG A 61 6.42 -2.63 12.89
C ARG A 61 6.78 -1.16 13.15
N THR A 62 6.14 -0.23 12.44
CA THR A 62 6.33 1.22 12.56
C THR A 62 5.00 1.94 12.41
N ASP A 63 4.83 3.13 13.00
CA ASP A 63 3.67 4.00 12.74
C ASP A 63 3.88 4.91 11.52
N ASP A 64 5.08 4.91 10.93
CA ASP A 64 5.33 5.57 9.64
C ASP A 64 4.61 4.81 8.53
N PHE A 65 3.65 5.46 7.86
CA PHE A 65 2.91 4.89 6.74
C PHE A 65 3.84 4.35 5.65
N GLY A 66 4.98 5.03 5.45
CA GLY A 66 5.93 4.74 4.39
C GLY A 66 5.38 5.17 3.04
N ASN A 67 6.14 6.02 2.33
CA ASN A 67 5.75 6.48 1.01
C ASN A 67 6.30 5.51 -0.05
N ILE A 68 5.49 4.51 -0.45
CA ILE A 68 5.88 3.59 -1.54
C ILE A 68 5.73 4.24 -2.93
N ASN A 69 5.03 5.37 -3.00
CA ASN A 69 4.83 6.12 -4.24
C ASN A 69 5.99 7.09 -4.50
N GLY A 70 7.16 6.53 -4.84
CA GLY A 70 8.17 7.26 -5.62
C GLY A 70 7.69 7.64 -7.04
N PHE A 71 6.49 7.19 -7.43
CA PHE A 71 5.78 7.57 -8.63
C PHE A 71 4.37 8.04 -8.26
N THR A 72 4.25 9.29 -7.82
CA THR A 72 3.00 10.01 -8.02
C THR A 72 2.87 10.26 -9.53
N GLU A 73 1.69 10.00 -10.10
CA GLU A 73 1.31 10.56 -11.40
C GLU A 73 1.24 12.08 -11.24
N PHE A 74 2.40 12.69 -11.34
CA PHE A 74 2.54 14.11 -11.56
C PHE A 74 1.93 14.39 -12.94
N SER A 75 1.15 15.46 -13.01
CA SER A 75 0.83 16.06 -14.31
C SER A 75 2.13 16.29 -15.09
N GLU A 76 2.08 16.27 -16.43
CA GLU A 76 3.28 16.55 -17.23
C GLU A 76 3.94 17.88 -16.83
N GLU A 77 3.12 18.83 -16.37
CA GLU A 77 3.53 20.14 -15.86
C GLU A 77 4.42 20.02 -14.61
N GLU A 78 4.04 19.19 -13.64
CA GLU A 78 4.81 18.95 -12.41
C GLU A 78 6.10 18.15 -12.69
N ARG A 79 6.05 17.19 -13.63
CA ARG A 79 7.26 16.49 -14.10
C ARG A 79 8.24 17.47 -14.74
N LEU A 80 7.76 18.33 -15.63
CA LEU A 80 8.57 19.32 -16.33
C LEU A 80 9.17 20.33 -15.35
N PHE A 81 8.39 20.80 -14.37
CA PHE A 81 8.85 21.71 -13.32
C PHE A 81 10.00 21.10 -12.50
N SER A 82 9.93 19.81 -12.16
CA SER A 82 10.99 19.11 -11.41
C SER A 82 12.31 18.98 -12.20
N ILE A 83 12.23 18.86 -13.52
CA ILE A 83 13.40 18.74 -14.40
C ILE A 83 14.06 20.12 -14.57
N VAL A 84 13.27 21.16 -14.78
CA VAL A 84 13.76 22.53 -14.97
C VAL A 84 14.43 23.06 -13.71
N THR A 85 13.83 22.82 -12.53
CA THR A 85 14.39 23.27 -11.25
C THR A 85 15.70 22.58 -10.86
N ARG A 86 15.93 21.34 -11.29
CA ARG A 86 17.20 20.61 -11.08
C ARG A 86 18.35 21.12 -11.94
N ASN A 87 18.06 21.80 -13.05
CA ASN A 87 19.05 22.35 -13.99
C ASN A 87 19.28 23.86 -13.84
N ILE A 88 18.74 24.49 -12.79
CA ILE A 88 19.11 25.87 -12.46
C ILE A 88 20.52 25.81 -11.84
N PRO A 89 21.55 26.36 -12.50
CA PRO A 89 22.85 26.48 -11.87
C PRO A 89 22.67 27.33 -10.61
N LYS A 90 23.06 26.78 -9.46
CA LYS A 90 23.07 27.55 -8.22
C LYS A 90 24.05 28.72 -8.42
N ALA A 91 23.51 29.93 -8.38
CA ALA A 91 24.28 31.16 -8.35
C ALA A 91 25.11 31.25 -7.06
#